data_AF-A0A239D8C4-F1
#
_entry.id   AF-A0A239D8C4-F1
#
_cell.length_a   1.000
_cell.length_b   1.000
_cell.length_c   1.000
_cell.angle_alpha   90.00
_cell.angle_beta   90.00
_cell.angle_gamma   90.00
#
_symmetry.space_group_name_H-M   'P 1'
#
loop_
_entity.id
_entity.type
_entity.pdbx_description
1 polymer ?
#
loop_
_entity_poly.entity_id
_entity_poly.type
_entity_poly.pdbx_seq_one_letter_code
_entity_poly.pdbx_strand_id
1 'polypeptide(L)'
;MRPREQTVALVKELTHLRGRIITSYAQVEFLLADFSVKINVDFPYRIKDRIKAAKKIVERPEYASYREEMIKICDELLEYDEARHLMAHGMVKLTADPQGNHDIEFRLYRQTRKETFELVEVHSSVARMRAAADEITAYVGRAVDLFRRIYKEMKLE
;
A
#
# COMPACT_ATOMS: atom_id res chain seq x y z
N MET A 1 -14.93 26.68 -15.38
CA MET A 1 -15.61 25.55 -14.72
C MET A 1 -16.36 26.13 -13.51
N ARG A 2 -17.60 25.75 -13.25
CA ARG A 2 -18.37 26.29 -12.10
C ARG A 2 -17.75 25.79 -10.78
N PRO A 3 -17.80 26.53 -9.66
CA PRO A 3 -17.22 26.12 -8.38
C PRO A 3 -17.61 24.69 -7.95
N ARG A 4 -18.88 24.30 -8.17
CA ARG A 4 -19.39 22.94 -7.89
C ARG A 4 -18.78 21.85 -8.77
N GLU A 5 -18.43 22.16 -10.03
CA GLU A 5 -17.79 21.22 -10.95
C GLU A 5 -16.33 20.97 -10.56
N GLN A 6 -15.62 22.00 -10.08
CA GLN A 6 -14.26 21.88 -9.58
C GLN A 6 -14.20 20.99 -8.32
N THR A 7 -15.11 21.22 -7.36
CA THR A 7 -15.19 20.36 -6.16
C THR A 7 -15.48 18.91 -6.51
N VAL A 8 -16.41 18.65 -7.45
CA VAL A 8 -16.71 17.29 -7.91
C VAL A 8 -15.49 16.63 -8.56
N ALA A 9 -14.71 17.37 -9.36
CA ALA A 9 -13.48 16.86 -9.95
C ALA A 9 -12.44 16.49 -8.88
N LEU A 10 -12.23 17.34 -7.88
CA LEU A 10 -11.30 17.08 -6.77
C LEU A 10 -11.71 15.85 -5.96
N VAL A 11 -13.01 15.68 -5.67
CA VAL A 11 -13.50 14.50 -4.94
C VAL A 11 -13.27 13.22 -5.75
N LYS A 12 -13.53 13.24 -7.06
CA LYS A 12 -13.28 12.10 -7.95
C LYS A 12 -11.81 11.73 -7.99
N GLU A 13 -10.94 12.74 -8.15
CA GLU A 13 -9.51 12.53 -8.16
C GLU A 13 -9.01 11.95 -6.83
N LEU A 14 -9.42 12.53 -5.71
CA LEU A 14 -9.02 12.05 -4.38
C LEU A 14 -9.47 10.60 -4.14
N THR A 15 -10.70 10.27 -4.55
CA THR A 15 -11.22 8.90 -4.45
C THR A 15 -10.40 7.93 -5.30
N HIS A 16 -10.05 8.34 -6.52
CA HIS A 16 -9.22 7.55 -7.41
C HIS A 16 -7.81 7.33 -6.86
N LEU A 17 -7.14 8.39 -6.38
CA LEU A 17 -5.81 8.31 -5.78
C LEU A 17 -5.78 7.43 -4.53
N ARG A 18 -6.77 7.60 -3.64
CA ARG A 18 -6.96 6.76 -2.46
C ARG A 18 -7.11 5.28 -2.86
N GLY A 19 -7.95 5.00 -3.85
CA GLY A 19 -8.12 3.65 -4.40
C GLY A 19 -6.81 3.07 -4.96
N ARG A 20 -6.07 3.87 -5.75
CA ARG A 20 -4.76 3.46 -6.30
C ARG A 20 -3.77 3.06 -5.22
N ILE A 21 -3.65 3.83 -4.14
CA ILE A 21 -2.75 3.50 -3.02
C ILE A 21 -3.15 2.19 -2.36
N ILE A 22 -4.43 2.02 -2.02
CA ILE A 22 -4.94 0.81 -1.37
C ILE A 22 -4.71 -0.42 -2.25
N THR A 23 -5.09 -0.33 -3.52
CA THR A 23 -4.94 -1.44 -4.47
C THR A 23 -3.48 -1.77 -4.73
N SER A 24 -2.59 -0.78 -4.81
CA SER A 24 -1.14 -0.99 -4.99
C SER A 24 -0.56 -1.81 -3.85
N TYR A 25 -0.82 -1.41 -2.60
CA TYR A 25 -0.38 -2.19 -1.43
C TYR A 25 -0.94 -3.62 -1.46
N ALA A 26 -2.24 -3.77 -1.73
CA ALA A 26 -2.92 -5.06 -1.73
C ALA A 26 -2.37 -6.04 -2.78
N GLN A 27 -1.85 -5.55 -3.91
CA GLN A 27 -1.20 -6.41 -4.92
C GLN A 27 0.03 -7.11 -4.35
N VAL A 28 0.92 -6.38 -3.66
CA VAL A 28 2.11 -7.00 -3.04
C VAL A 28 1.71 -7.88 -1.87
N GLU A 29 0.71 -7.45 -1.08
CA GLU A 29 0.13 -8.24 0.00
C GLU A 29 -0.35 -9.62 -0.50
N PHE A 30 -0.98 -9.64 -1.67
CA PHE A 30 -1.43 -10.86 -2.34
C PHE A 30 -0.24 -11.70 -2.82
N LEU A 31 0.70 -11.11 -3.55
CA LEU A 31 1.86 -11.83 -4.11
C LEU A 31 2.69 -12.52 -3.01
N LEU A 32 2.88 -11.87 -1.86
CA LEU A 32 3.56 -12.49 -0.71
C LEU A 32 2.80 -13.71 -0.16
N ALA A 33 1.47 -13.62 -0.08
CA ALA A 33 0.64 -14.74 0.37
C ALA A 33 0.65 -15.89 -0.64
N ASP A 34 0.46 -15.56 -1.92
CA ASP A 34 0.45 -16.51 -3.03
C ASP A 34 1.78 -17.26 -3.14
N PHE A 35 2.90 -16.56 -3.01
CA PHE A 35 4.24 -17.18 -2.97
C PHE A 35 4.40 -18.17 -1.83
N SER A 36 3.88 -17.85 -0.65
CA SER A 36 3.86 -18.78 0.49
C SER A 36 3.01 -20.01 0.21
N VAL A 37 1.83 -19.84 -0.38
CA VAL A 37 0.91 -20.95 -0.71
C VAL A 37 1.53 -21.86 -1.77
N LYS A 38 2.09 -21.31 -2.84
CA LYS A 38 2.70 -22.09 -3.93
C LYS A 38 3.89 -22.94 -3.48
N ILE A 39 4.60 -22.53 -2.43
CA ILE A 39 5.82 -23.21 -1.97
C ILE A 39 5.61 -24.06 -0.72
N ASN A 40 4.82 -23.58 0.25
CA ASN A 40 4.65 -24.22 1.55
C ASN A 40 3.23 -24.74 1.78
N VAL A 41 2.27 -24.42 0.92
CA VAL A 41 0.84 -24.71 1.12
C VAL A 41 0.33 -24.16 2.46
N ASP A 42 0.89 -23.01 2.87
CA ASP A 42 0.50 -22.28 4.08
C ASP A 42 0.05 -20.86 3.70
N PHE A 43 -1.06 -20.43 4.28
CA PHE A 43 -1.69 -19.13 4.04
C PHE A 43 -1.53 -18.21 5.26
N PRO A 44 -0.43 -17.42 5.31
CA PRO A 44 -0.25 -16.44 6.37
C PRO A 44 -1.25 -15.29 6.24
N TYR A 45 -2.15 -15.15 7.23
CA TYR A 45 -3.20 -14.14 7.21
C TYR A 45 -2.69 -12.72 7.41
N ARG A 46 -1.77 -12.50 8.35
CA ARG A 46 -1.28 -11.15 8.70
C ARG A 46 -0.10 -10.78 7.82
N ILE A 47 0.02 -9.49 7.45
CA ILE A 47 1.10 -9.03 6.58
C ILE A 47 2.49 -9.34 7.13
N LYS A 48 2.71 -9.19 8.44
CA LYS A 48 3.96 -9.57 9.10
C LYS A 48 4.32 -11.05 8.92
N ASP A 49 3.31 -11.92 8.89
CA ASP A 49 3.50 -13.37 8.74
C ASP A 49 3.80 -13.70 7.27
N ARG A 50 3.18 -12.96 6.32
CA ARG A 50 3.49 -13.05 4.88
C ARG A 50 4.93 -12.64 4.58
N ILE A 51 5.36 -11.49 5.12
CA ILE A 51 6.75 -11.00 5.00
C ILE A 51 7.73 -12.03 5.58
N LYS A 52 7.46 -12.54 6.78
CA LYS A 52 8.31 -13.54 7.42
C LYS A 52 8.42 -14.82 6.58
N ALA A 53 7.31 -15.28 6.02
CA ALA A 53 7.27 -16.46 5.16
C ALA A 53 8.09 -16.24 3.88
N ALA A 54 7.88 -15.12 3.18
CA ALA A 54 8.62 -14.79 1.96
C ALA A 54 10.12 -14.68 2.21
N LYS A 55 10.54 -13.97 3.27
CA LYS A 55 11.95 -13.88 3.67
C LYS A 55 12.54 -15.27 3.96
N LYS A 56 11.82 -16.12 4.69
CA LYS A 56 12.27 -17.50 4.98
C LYS A 56 12.38 -18.37 3.72
N ILE A 57 11.53 -18.18 2.72
CA ILE A 57 11.59 -18.94 1.47
C ILE A 57 12.86 -18.59 0.69
N VAL A 58 13.18 -17.30 0.55
CA VAL A 58 14.39 -16.86 -0.17
C VAL A 58 15.70 -17.15 0.58
N GLU A 59 15.61 -17.68 1.80
CA GLU A 59 16.78 -18.22 2.49
C GLU A 59 17.24 -19.57 1.91
N ARG A 60 16.37 -20.30 1.18
CA ARG A 60 16.70 -21.62 0.62
C ARG A 60 17.66 -21.49 -0.58
N PRO A 61 18.56 -22.46 -0.81
CA PRO A 61 19.57 -22.38 -1.86
C PRO A 61 19.01 -22.09 -3.25
N GLU A 62 17.86 -22.69 -3.59
CA GLU A 62 17.24 -22.57 -4.92
C GLU A 62 16.63 -21.18 -5.20
N TYR A 63 16.46 -20.33 -4.17
CA TYR A 63 15.96 -18.96 -4.29
C TYR A 63 17.02 -17.89 -3.97
N ALA A 64 18.29 -18.28 -3.76
CA ALA A 64 19.33 -17.40 -3.26
C ALA A 64 19.57 -16.17 -4.15
N SER A 65 19.39 -16.30 -5.47
CA SER A 65 19.54 -15.20 -6.44
C SER A 65 18.52 -14.06 -6.26
N TYR A 66 17.38 -14.32 -5.61
CA TYR A 66 16.30 -13.34 -5.40
C TYR A 66 16.31 -12.73 -4.00
N ARG A 67 17.19 -13.21 -3.12
CA ARG A 67 17.13 -12.91 -1.68
C ARG A 67 17.20 -11.42 -1.39
N GLU A 68 18.21 -10.73 -1.91
CA GLU A 68 18.41 -9.30 -1.65
C GLU A 68 17.20 -8.48 -2.09
N GLU A 69 16.71 -8.74 -3.29
CA GLU A 69 15.57 -8.02 -3.86
C GLU A 69 14.27 -8.32 -3.10
N MET A 70 14.02 -9.57 -2.72
CA MET A 70 12.85 -9.95 -1.93
C MET A 70 12.88 -9.30 -0.54
N ILE A 71 14.04 -9.29 0.13
CA ILE A 71 14.19 -8.63 1.43
C ILE A 71 13.87 -7.14 1.29
N LYS A 72 14.42 -6.49 0.27
CA LYS A 72 14.16 -5.07 -0.01
C LYS A 72 12.68 -4.80 -0.25
N ILE A 73 12.00 -5.59 -1.09
CA ILE A 73 10.55 -5.47 -1.31
C ILE A 73 9.78 -5.62 0.00
N CYS A 74 10.11 -6.62 0.81
CA CYS A 74 9.44 -6.84 2.08
C CYS A 74 9.62 -5.69 3.08
N ASP A 75 10.81 -5.10 3.14
CA ASP A 75 11.11 -4.00 4.05
C ASP A 75 10.47 -2.69 3.58
N GLU A 76 10.54 -2.37 2.29
CA GLU A 76 9.87 -1.20 1.69
C GLU A 76 8.33 -1.28 1.86
N LEU A 77 7.72 -2.47 1.84
CA LEU A 77 6.26 -2.60 2.03
C LEU A 77 5.78 -2.00 3.37
N LEU A 78 6.57 -2.15 4.43
CA LEU A 78 6.21 -1.70 5.77
C LEU A 78 6.11 -0.17 5.86
N GLU A 79 6.85 0.56 5.03
CA GLU A 79 6.80 2.02 4.95
C GLU A 79 5.41 2.51 4.47
N TYR A 80 4.69 1.70 3.71
CA TYR A 80 3.35 2.01 3.21
C TYR A 80 2.21 1.55 4.13
N ASP A 81 2.48 0.80 5.20
CA ASP A 81 1.44 0.17 6.02
C ASP A 81 0.55 1.20 6.73
N GLU A 82 1.15 2.23 7.32
CA GLU A 82 0.44 3.32 7.98
C GLU A 82 -0.40 4.12 6.98
N ALA A 83 0.18 4.46 5.82
CA ALA A 83 -0.53 5.14 4.75
C ALA A 83 -1.71 4.31 4.25
N ARG A 84 -1.52 3.01 3.98
CA ARG A 84 -2.59 2.10 3.58
C ARG A 84 -3.68 1.99 4.64
N HIS A 85 -3.33 1.93 5.93
CA HIS A 85 -4.31 1.86 7.01
C HIS A 85 -5.14 3.14 7.09
N LEU A 86 -4.50 4.31 7.01
CA LEU A 86 -5.17 5.61 6.95
C LEU A 86 -6.06 5.72 5.71
N MET A 87 -5.58 5.29 4.54
CA MET A 87 -6.37 5.28 3.31
C MET A 87 -7.52 4.27 3.39
N ALA A 88 -7.39 3.12 4.03
CA ALA A 88 -8.47 2.15 4.10
C ALA A 88 -9.56 2.53 5.13
N HIS A 89 -9.15 3.04 6.29
CA HIS A 89 -10.04 3.20 7.45
C HIS A 89 -10.30 4.64 7.87
N GLY A 90 -9.49 5.59 7.39
CA GLY A 90 -9.64 7.01 7.72
C GLY A 90 -10.90 7.62 7.11
N MET A 91 -11.55 8.48 7.89
CA MET A 91 -12.53 9.43 7.38
C MET A 91 -11.79 10.54 6.63
N VAL A 92 -12.33 10.96 5.49
CA VAL A 92 -11.71 11.97 4.63
C VAL A 92 -12.63 13.15 4.48
N LYS A 93 -12.09 14.35 4.66
CA LYS A 93 -12.77 15.62 4.43
C LYS A 93 -11.95 16.43 3.44
N LEU A 94 -12.63 16.91 2.39
CA LEU A 94 -12.06 17.88 1.45
C LEU A 94 -12.72 19.23 1.73
N THR A 95 -11.90 20.24 2.02
CA THR A 95 -12.35 21.64 2.12
C THR A 95 -11.80 22.38 0.91
N ALA A 96 -12.63 23.15 0.21
CA ALA A 96 -12.20 23.97 -0.92
C ALA A 96 -12.81 25.37 -0.80
N ASP A 97 -12.04 26.41 -1.11
CA ASP A 97 -12.49 27.79 -1.13
C ASP A 97 -12.84 28.28 -2.55
N PRO A 98 -13.52 29.43 -2.70
CA PRO A 98 -13.83 30.00 -4.01
C PRO A 98 -12.59 30.40 -4.85
N GLN A 99 -11.44 30.56 -4.22
CA GLN A 99 -10.16 30.89 -4.87
C GLN A 99 -9.47 29.64 -5.45
N GLY A 100 -10.00 28.45 -5.17
CA GLY A 100 -9.47 27.17 -5.66
C GLY A 100 -8.43 26.54 -4.73
N ASN A 101 -8.17 27.13 -3.55
CA ASN A 101 -7.37 26.47 -2.53
C ASN A 101 -8.17 25.30 -1.97
N HIS A 102 -7.47 24.22 -1.65
CA HIS A 102 -8.08 23.04 -1.07
C HIS A 102 -7.17 22.40 -0.05
N ASP A 103 -7.78 21.84 0.98
CA ASP A 103 -7.13 21.07 2.03
C ASP A 103 -7.82 19.71 2.13
N ILE A 104 -7.01 18.66 2.30
CA ILE A 104 -7.49 17.31 2.54
C ILE A 104 -7.12 16.93 3.95
N GLU A 105 -8.12 16.56 4.72
CA GLU A 105 -7.97 16.11 6.09
C GLU A 105 -8.36 14.63 6.21
N PHE A 106 -7.45 13.83 6.75
CA PHE A 106 -7.69 12.45 7.12
C PHE A 106 -7.80 12.34 8.64
N ARG A 107 -8.81 11.61 9.12
CA ARG A 107 -9.03 11.35 10.55
C ARG A 107 -9.21 9.86 10.84
N LEU A 108 -8.54 9.37 11.87
CA LEU A 108 -8.56 7.97 12.27
C LEU A 108 -8.32 7.86 13.78
N TYR A 109 -9.07 7.01 14.48
CA TYR A 109 -8.69 6.61 15.83
C TYR A 109 -7.61 5.54 15.79
N ARG A 110 -6.50 5.77 16.48
CA ARG A 110 -5.42 4.81 16.70
C ARG A 110 -5.47 4.33 18.15
N GLN A 111 -5.43 3.02 18.35
CA GLN A 111 -5.28 2.45 19.68
C GLN A 111 -3.81 2.55 20.12
N THR A 112 -3.54 3.22 21.24
CA THR A 112 -2.18 3.39 21.78
C THR A 112 -1.91 2.43 22.94
N ARG A 113 -2.95 2.09 23.72
CA ARG A 113 -2.93 1.08 24.80
C ARG A 113 -4.29 0.38 24.88
N LYS A 114 -4.40 -0.64 25.72
CA LYS A 114 -5.71 -1.26 26.02
C LYS A 114 -6.67 -0.15 26.46
N GLU A 115 -7.81 -0.05 25.77
CA GLU A 115 -8.87 0.93 26.03
C GLU A 115 -8.45 2.42 25.93
N THR A 116 -7.29 2.73 25.34
CA THR A 116 -6.84 4.11 25.09
C THR A 116 -6.71 4.37 23.60
N PHE A 117 -7.36 5.43 23.13
CA PHE A 117 -7.42 5.81 21.72
C PHE A 117 -6.99 7.26 21.53
N GLU A 118 -6.28 7.51 20.45
CA GLU A 118 -5.87 8.84 19.99
C GLU A 118 -6.53 9.13 18.64
N LEU A 119 -7.04 10.35 18.46
CA LEU A 119 -7.48 10.82 17.15
C LEU A 119 -6.25 11.32 16.38
N VAL A 120 -5.86 10.59 15.34
CA VAL A 120 -4.82 11.01 14.41
C VAL A 120 -5.46 11.88 13.33
N GLU A 121 -4.95 13.09 13.15
CA GLU A 121 -5.35 14.03 12.11
C GLU A 121 -4.15 14.28 11.17
N VAL A 122 -4.33 14.02 9.88
CA VAL A 122 -3.29 14.23 8.85
C VAL A 122 -3.83 15.15 7.77
N HIS A 123 -3.12 16.25 7.54
CA HIS A 123 -3.42 17.20 6.48
C HIS A 123 -2.54 16.95 5.25
N SER A 124 -3.15 17.03 4.08
CA SER A 124 -2.49 16.77 2.80
C SER A 124 -3.10 17.60 1.68
N SER A 125 -2.50 17.50 0.49
CA SER A 125 -2.99 18.12 -0.74
C SER A 125 -3.15 17.07 -1.83
N VAL A 126 -3.94 17.38 -2.86
CA VAL A 126 -4.10 16.47 -4.01
C VAL A 126 -2.73 16.17 -4.66
N ALA A 127 -1.84 17.17 -4.72
CA ALA A 127 -0.49 16.98 -5.24
C ALA A 127 0.33 15.96 -4.43
N ARG A 128 0.27 16.03 -3.09
CA ARG A 128 0.94 15.04 -2.22
C ARG A 128 0.33 13.65 -2.36
N MET A 129 -1.00 13.57 -2.43
CA MET A 129 -1.72 12.31 -2.67
C MET A 129 -1.32 11.68 -4.01
N ARG A 130 -1.12 12.49 -5.05
CA ARG A 130 -0.67 12.04 -6.36
C ARG A 130 0.76 11.50 -6.31
N ALA A 131 1.66 12.25 -5.69
CA ALA A 131 3.04 11.81 -5.48
C ALA A 131 3.12 10.47 -4.73
N ALA A 132 2.38 10.32 -3.63
CA ALA A 132 2.32 9.07 -2.87
C ALA A 132 1.74 7.91 -3.69
N ALA A 133 0.71 8.17 -4.51
CA ALA A 133 0.13 7.16 -5.39
C ALA A 133 1.13 6.72 -6.48
N ASP A 134 1.90 7.64 -7.05
CA ASP A 134 2.90 7.33 -8.07
C ASP A 134 4.10 6.58 -7.48
N GLU A 135 4.53 6.95 -6.26
CA GLU A 135 5.61 6.30 -5.52
C GLU A 135 5.29 4.82 -5.23
N ILE A 136 4.12 4.55 -4.62
CA ILE A 136 3.71 3.17 -4.35
C ILE A 136 3.46 2.38 -5.66
N THR A 137 2.96 3.04 -6.71
CA THR A 137 2.80 2.39 -8.04
C THR A 137 4.16 1.93 -8.59
N ALA A 138 5.18 2.77 -8.49
CA ALA A 138 6.54 2.42 -8.94
C ALA A 138 7.16 1.30 -8.10
N TYR A 139 6.90 1.30 -6.79
CA TYR A 139 7.28 0.20 -5.89
C TYR A 139 6.61 -1.12 -6.29
N VAL A 140 5.29 -1.13 -6.51
CA VAL A 140 4.55 -2.32 -6.94
C VAL A 140 5.07 -2.86 -8.26
N GLY A 141 5.43 -2.00 -9.21
CA GLY A 141 6.04 -2.43 -10.47
C GLY A 141 7.28 -3.32 -10.24
N ARG A 142 8.18 -2.91 -9.32
CA ARG A 142 9.36 -3.71 -8.96
C ARG A 142 8.97 -5.05 -8.32
N ALA A 143 8.02 -5.03 -7.39
CA ALA A 143 7.53 -6.25 -6.73
C ALA A 143 6.95 -7.24 -7.75
N VAL A 144 6.05 -6.79 -8.62
CA VAL A 144 5.44 -7.61 -9.68
C VAL A 144 6.50 -8.21 -10.60
N ASP A 145 7.50 -7.42 -11.00
CA ASP A 145 8.59 -7.89 -11.85
C ASP A 145 9.47 -8.96 -11.17
N LEU A 146 9.72 -8.83 -9.86
CA LEU A 146 10.39 -9.86 -9.08
C LEU A 146 9.58 -11.16 -9.03
N PHE A 147 8.31 -11.09 -8.62
CA PHE A 147 7.46 -12.28 -8.52
C PHE A 147 7.26 -12.97 -9.87
N ARG A 148 7.07 -12.19 -10.95
CA ARG A 148 7.00 -12.73 -12.32
C ARG A 148 8.26 -13.52 -12.70
N ARG A 149 9.45 -13.02 -12.38
CA ARG A 149 10.72 -13.73 -12.65
C ARG A 149 10.81 -15.02 -11.85
N ILE A 150 10.57 -14.95 -10.53
CA ILE A 150 10.60 -16.12 -9.65
C ILE A 150 9.63 -17.18 -10.15
N TYR A 151 8.38 -16.81 -10.44
CA TYR A 151 7.34 -17.77 -10.80
C TYR A 151 7.67 -18.48 -12.12
N LYS A 152 8.18 -17.73 -13.10
CA LYS A 152 8.60 -18.29 -14.38
C LYS A 152 9.81 -19.22 -14.26
N GLU A 153 10.86 -18.79 -13.56
CA GLU A 153 12.12 -19.54 -13.47
C GLU A 153 11.98 -20.79 -12.58
N MET A 154 11.15 -20.70 -11.54
CA MET A 154 10.87 -21.79 -10.60
C MET A 154 9.67 -22.66 -10.99
N LYS A 155 9.03 -22.37 -12.13
CA LYS A 155 7.85 -23.10 -12.65
C LYS A 155 6.69 -23.16 -11.65
N LEU A 156 6.44 -22.04 -10.98
CA LEU A 156 5.29 -21.86 -10.09
C LEU A 156 4.03 -21.40 -10.84
N GLU A 157 4.22 -20.95 -12.09
CA GLU A 157 3.22 -20.64 -13.13
C GLU A 157 3.78 -20.88 -14.55
#